data_AF-A0A9X0TFL4-F1
#
_entry.id   AF-A0A9X0TFL4-F1
#
_cell.length_a   1.000
_cell.length_b   1.000
_cell.length_c   1.000
_cell.angle_alpha   90.00
_cell.angle_beta   90.00
_cell.angle_gamma   90.00
#
_symmetry.space_group_name_H-M   'P 1'
#
loop_
_entity.id
_entity.type
_entity.pdbx_description
1 polymer ?
#
loop_
_entity_poly.entity_id
_entity_poly.type
_entity_poly.pdbx_seq_one_letter_code
_entity_poly.pdbx_strand_id
1 'polypeptide(L)'
;MTIKYLGVWDTVEAMGIPEIIPGSDWFNREYDYHDASLDTFVESARHAVAIDERRKLFPVVRFDDVDQLNASRGFDSSSDDAPYQERWFPGVHGSIGGGGDIRGLSDDALMWVLTGAKRAGLRLDTARGTRIHGLRPDPFAPLVNEADPEFSVTGLIKGDRDGPQHLWQLSNSAIRRWRTPASALGGEAYRPGTLDNVKQELNALGPWSFEPPTDLVTEEKVGIGDSLSKFAHKHYGDAELWPEIYEANRDRILDEDEIFPGLSVRIPHRSPS
;
A
#
# COMPACT_ATOMS: atom_id res chain seq x y z
N MET A 1 -23.20 -14.40 11.78
CA MET A 1 -21.73 -14.40 11.89
C MET A 1 -21.26 -13.07 11.35
N THR A 2 -20.36 -12.36 12.03
CA THR A 2 -19.76 -11.12 11.51
C THR A 2 -18.27 -11.37 11.24
N ILE A 3 -17.76 -10.77 10.16
CA ILE A 3 -16.34 -10.78 9.83
C ILE A 3 -15.75 -9.48 10.37
N LYS A 4 -14.80 -9.56 11.31
CA LYS A 4 -14.16 -8.38 11.90
C LYS A 4 -13.40 -7.55 10.88
N TYR A 5 -12.73 -8.21 9.95
CA TYR A 5 -11.85 -7.56 9.01
C TYR A 5 -11.72 -8.37 7.71
N LEU A 6 -11.78 -7.67 6.57
CA LEU A 6 -11.49 -8.22 5.25
C LEU A 6 -10.34 -7.44 4.61
N GLY A 7 -9.20 -8.08 4.44
CA GLY A 7 -8.07 -7.55 3.67
C GLY A 7 -7.98 -8.25 2.33
N VAL A 8 -8.04 -7.49 1.23
CA VAL A 8 -7.93 -8.02 -0.13
C VAL A 8 -6.90 -7.22 -0.94
N TRP A 9 -6.27 -7.89 -1.90
CA TRP A 9 -5.24 -7.33 -2.77
C TRP A 9 -5.64 -7.56 -4.21
N ASP A 10 -5.73 -6.46 -4.95
CA ASP A 10 -5.96 -6.36 -6.38
C ASP A 10 -6.95 -7.39 -6.91
N THR A 11 -8.17 -7.39 -6.34
CA THR A 11 -9.22 -8.35 -6.69
C THR A 11 -9.51 -8.23 -8.17
N VAL A 12 -9.37 -9.32 -8.92
CA VAL A 12 -9.66 -9.35 -10.36
C VAL A 12 -10.91 -10.17 -10.63
N GLU A 13 -11.70 -9.72 -11.58
CA GLU A 13 -12.75 -10.55 -12.15
C GLU A 13 -12.06 -11.70 -12.90
N ALA A 14 -12.51 -12.93 -12.67
CA ALA A 14 -12.05 -14.07 -13.45
C ALA A 14 -12.65 -13.97 -14.86
N MET A 15 -12.12 -13.06 -15.69
CA MET A 15 -12.44 -13.07 -17.10
C MET A 15 -11.80 -14.33 -17.70
N GLY A 16 -12.65 -15.16 -18.28
CA GLY A 16 -12.24 -16.23 -19.16
C GLY A 16 -11.25 -15.72 -20.22
N ILE A 17 -10.44 -16.63 -20.76
CA ILE A 17 -9.48 -16.30 -21.83
C ILE A 17 -10.29 -15.81 -23.05
N PRO A 18 -9.96 -14.66 -23.66
CA PRO A 18 -10.67 -14.15 -24.84
C PRO A 18 -10.77 -15.17 -25.99
N GLU A 19 -11.90 -15.18 -26.70
CA GLU A 19 -12.19 -16.08 -27.84
C GLU A 19 -11.15 -15.99 -28.99
N ILE A 20 -10.35 -14.92 -29.03
CA ILE A 20 -9.25 -14.74 -29.99
C ILE A 20 -8.07 -15.69 -29.75
N ILE A 21 -8.03 -16.42 -28.63
CA ILE A 21 -6.98 -17.40 -28.30
C ILE A 21 -7.48 -18.82 -28.65
N PRO A 22 -6.74 -19.60 -29.48
CA PRO A 22 -7.14 -20.96 -29.84
C PRO A 22 -7.26 -21.87 -28.60
N GLY A 23 -8.42 -22.48 -28.38
CA GLY A 23 -8.68 -23.38 -27.25
C GLY A 23 -9.31 -22.74 -26.00
N SER A 24 -9.65 -21.45 -26.07
CA SER A 24 -10.34 -20.69 -25.00
C SER A 24 -11.67 -21.31 -24.56
N ASP A 25 -12.40 -21.97 -25.46
CA ASP A 25 -13.67 -22.68 -25.18
C ASP A 25 -13.58 -23.74 -24.07
N TRP A 26 -12.39 -24.33 -23.82
CA TRP A 26 -12.21 -25.34 -22.78
C TRP A 26 -11.95 -24.75 -21.39
N PHE A 27 -11.41 -23.53 -21.32
CA PHE A 27 -11.05 -22.85 -20.07
C PHE A 27 -12.19 -22.02 -19.47
N ASN A 28 -13.14 -21.57 -20.29
CA ASN A 28 -14.22 -20.67 -19.88
C ASN A 28 -15.43 -21.40 -19.25
N ARG A 29 -15.30 -22.66 -18.84
CA ARG A 29 -16.45 -23.51 -18.52
C ARG A 29 -17.08 -23.31 -17.14
N GLU A 30 -16.52 -22.45 -16.29
CA GLU A 30 -17.07 -22.19 -14.96
C GLU A 30 -16.58 -20.86 -14.38
N TYR A 31 -17.16 -19.73 -14.80
CA TYR A 31 -16.93 -18.44 -14.15
C TYR A 31 -18.20 -17.59 -14.19
N ASP A 32 -19.12 -17.88 -13.26
CA ASP A 32 -20.10 -16.93 -12.77
C ASP A 32 -19.67 -16.58 -11.34
N TYR A 33 -19.34 -15.31 -11.06
CA TYR A 33 -19.15 -14.84 -9.69
C TYR A 33 -20.19 -13.79 -9.31
N HIS A 34 -20.58 -13.88 -8.05
CA HIS A 34 -21.63 -13.12 -7.40
C HIS A 34 -21.10 -11.79 -6.81
N ASP A 35 -21.95 -10.77 -6.88
CA ASP A 35 -22.00 -9.49 -6.15
C ASP A 35 -20.74 -9.06 -5.36
N ALA A 36 -20.08 -7.98 -5.80
CA ALA A 36 -18.93 -7.36 -5.14
C ALA A 36 -19.31 -6.47 -3.95
N SER A 37 -20.60 -6.42 -3.57
CA SER A 37 -21.03 -5.62 -2.43
C SER A 37 -20.43 -6.16 -1.12
N LEU A 38 -19.79 -5.26 -0.37
CA LEU A 38 -19.39 -5.51 1.01
C LEU A 38 -20.66 -5.54 1.86
N ASP A 39 -21.27 -6.71 1.92
CA ASP A 39 -22.46 -6.95 2.74
C ASP A 39 -22.24 -6.51 4.20
N THR A 40 -23.34 -6.13 4.87
CA THR A 40 -23.34 -5.58 6.24
C THR A 40 -22.70 -6.45 7.33
N PHE A 41 -22.30 -7.70 7.03
CA PHE A 41 -21.62 -8.58 7.97
C PHE A 41 -20.11 -8.31 8.12
N VAL A 42 -19.49 -7.50 7.24
CA VAL A 42 -18.09 -7.08 7.37
C VAL A 42 -18.00 -5.81 8.23
N GLU A 43 -17.17 -5.82 9.27
CA GLU A 43 -17.02 -4.68 10.17
C GLU A 43 -15.96 -3.68 9.68
N SER A 44 -14.94 -4.11 8.95
CA SER A 44 -13.93 -3.25 8.34
C SER A 44 -13.31 -3.95 7.14
N ALA A 45 -12.96 -3.20 6.10
CA ALA A 45 -12.30 -3.75 4.93
C ALA A 45 -11.19 -2.84 4.40
N ARG A 46 -10.12 -3.45 3.89
CA ARG A 46 -9.10 -2.77 3.09
C ARG A 46 -8.89 -3.48 1.77
N HIS A 47 -8.86 -2.71 0.68
CA HIS A 47 -8.50 -3.19 -0.64
C HIS A 47 -7.28 -2.42 -1.17
N ALA A 48 -6.18 -3.13 -1.40
CA ALA A 48 -4.99 -2.56 -2.04
C ALA A 48 -5.06 -2.81 -3.55
N VAL A 49 -5.08 -1.76 -4.37
CA VAL A 49 -5.28 -1.83 -5.83
C VAL A 49 -4.01 -1.46 -6.58
N ALA A 50 -3.67 -2.21 -7.63
CA ALA A 50 -2.50 -1.96 -8.47
C ALA A 50 -2.71 -0.78 -9.44
N ILE A 51 -1.82 0.22 -9.37
CA ILE A 51 -1.80 1.36 -10.29
C ILE A 51 -1.27 0.97 -11.67
N ASP A 52 -0.22 0.15 -11.71
CA ASP A 52 0.57 -0.11 -12.92
C ASP A 52 0.20 -1.42 -13.62
N GLU A 53 -0.85 -2.10 -13.15
CA GLU A 53 -1.44 -3.24 -13.87
C GLU A 53 -2.22 -2.74 -15.10
N ARG A 54 -1.69 -3.04 -16.28
CA ARG A 54 -2.23 -2.56 -17.56
C ARG A 54 -2.81 -3.67 -18.42
N ARG A 55 -2.72 -4.93 -18.02
CA ARG A 55 -3.31 -6.05 -18.78
C ARG A 55 -4.82 -5.93 -18.72
N LYS A 56 -5.46 -5.74 -19.87
CA LYS A 56 -6.93 -5.58 -19.94
C LYS A 56 -7.71 -6.84 -19.52
N LEU A 57 -7.03 -7.98 -19.44
CA LEU A 57 -7.58 -9.25 -18.93
C LEU A 57 -7.50 -9.39 -17.40
N PHE A 58 -7.04 -8.35 -16.71
CA PHE A 58 -6.97 -8.28 -15.25
C PHE A 58 -7.76 -7.04 -14.77
N PRO A 59 -9.07 -6.94 -15.12
CA PRO A 59 -9.89 -5.83 -14.63
C PRO A 59 -10.00 -5.94 -13.12
N VAL A 60 -9.77 -4.82 -12.43
CA VAL A 60 -9.96 -4.77 -10.98
C VAL A 60 -11.44 -4.70 -10.66
N VAL A 61 -11.87 -5.50 -9.68
CA VAL A 61 -13.19 -5.40 -9.03
C VAL A 61 -13.02 -4.51 -7.81
N ARG A 62 -13.53 -3.28 -7.89
CA ARG A 62 -13.42 -2.28 -6.83
C ARG A 62 -14.54 -2.46 -5.80
N PHE A 63 -14.38 -1.85 -4.64
CA PHE A 63 -15.49 -1.67 -3.71
C PHE A 63 -16.44 -0.57 -4.23
N ASP A 64 -17.70 -0.91 -4.49
CA ASP A 64 -18.67 0.02 -5.09
C ASP A 64 -19.19 1.08 -4.08
N ASP A 65 -19.22 0.77 -2.79
CA ASP A 65 -19.98 1.54 -1.78
C ASP A 65 -19.13 2.12 -0.64
N VAL A 66 -17.81 2.32 -0.81
CA VAL A 66 -16.92 2.78 0.28
C VAL A 66 -17.46 4.04 0.97
N ASP A 67 -17.86 5.05 0.21
CA ASP A 67 -18.38 6.31 0.74
C ASP A 67 -19.70 6.14 1.49
N GLN A 68 -20.62 5.35 0.93
CA GLN A 68 -21.90 5.07 1.57
C GLN A 68 -21.71 4.26 2.85
N LEU A 69 -20.86 3.24 2.83
CA LEU A 69 -20.57 2.38 3.97
C LEU A 69 -19.91 3.16 5.11
N ASN A 70 -18.95 4.02 4.81
CA ASN A 70 -18.31 4.89 5.81
C ASN A 70 -19.31 5.92 6.36
N ALA A 71 -20.06 6.60 5.49
CA ALA A 71 -21.06 7.58 5.91
C ALA A 71 -22.15 6.96 6.81
N SER A 72 -22.60 5.73 6.51
CA SER A 72 -23.57 4.99 7.34
C SER A 72 -23.08 4.72 8.77
N ARG A 73 -21.76 4.77 8.98
CA ARG A 73 -21.09 4.60 10.27
C ARG A 73 -20.57 5.90 10.87
N GLY A 74 -20.89 7.04 10.26
CA GLY A 74 -20.49 8.36 10.73
C GLY A 74 -19.03 8.72 10.45
N PHE A 75 -18.41 8.08 9.46
CA PHE A 75 -17.04 8.39 9.04
C PHE A 75 -17.03 9.12 7.69
N ASP A 76 -16.10 10.06 7.55
CA ASP A 76 -15.67 10.57 6.25
C ASP A 76 -14.67 9.59 5.64
N SER A 77 -14.81 9.24 4.36
CA SER A 77 -13.91 8.26 3.70
C SER A 77 -12.45 8.71 3.61
N SER A 78 -12.18 10.01 3.71
CA SER A 78 -10.82 10.53 3.78
C SER A 78 -10.15 10.33 5.14
N SER A 79 -10.91 9.93 6.18
CA SER A 79 -10.38 9.65 7.51
C SER A 79 -9.55 8.36 7.51
N ASP A 80 -8.38 8.40 8.15
CA ASP A 80 -7.56 7.20 8.36
C ASP A 80 -8.22 6.15 9.28
N ASP A 81 -9.23 6.57 10.05
CA ASP A 81 -10.04 5.72 10.93
C ASP A 81 -11.29 5.16 10.23
N ALA A 82 -11.54 5.54 8.97
CA ALA A 82 -12.67 5.02 8.21
C ALA A 82 -12.59 3.48 8.13
N PRO A 83 -13.67 2.75 8.45
CA PRO A 83 -13.65 1.29 8.52
C PRO A 83 -13.47 0.62 7.16
N TYR A 84 -13.88 1.28 6.07
CA TYR A 84 -13.74 0.76 4.71
C TYR A 84 -12.81 1.67 3.93
N GLN A 85 -11.72 1.10 3.40
CA GLN A 85 -10.73 1.86 2.65
C GLN A 85 -10.31 1.08 1.41
N GLU A 86 -10.22 1.77 0.28
CA GLU A 86 -9.60 1.26 -0.94
C GLU A 86 -8.51 2.23 -1.34
N ARG A 87 -7.27 1.74 -1.42
CA ARG A 87 -6.11 2.56 -1.76
C ARG A 87 -5.35 1.97 -2.94
N TRP A 88 -4.85 2.86 -3.78
CA TRP A 88 -4.08 2.57 -4.98
C TRP A 88 -2.58 2.61 -4.67
N PHE A 89 -1.90 1.52 -4.97
CA PHE A 89 -0.49 1.29 -4.69
C PHE A 89 0.32 1.17 -5.99
N PRO A 90 1.57 1.67 -6.00
CA PRO A 90 2.43 1.53 -7.17
C PRO A 90 2.81 0.06 -7.39
N GLY A 91 2.87 -0.36 -8.64
CA GLY A 91 3.21 -1.71 -9.07
C GLY A 91 2.10 -2.41 -9.86
N VAL A 92 2.46 -3.51 -10.52
CA VAL A 92 1.54 -4.44 -11.21
C VAL A 92 0.82 -5.36 -10.21
N HIS A 93 -0.10 -6.20 -10.67
CA HIS A 93 -0.90 -7.11 -9.83
C HIS A 93 -0.05 -7.90 -8.80
N GLY A 94 1.03 -8.55 -9.25
CA GLY A 94 1.94 -9.28 -8.37
C GLY A 94 2.76 -8.38 -7.43
N SER A 95 3.01 -7.13 -7.82
CA SER A 95 3.68 -6.16 -6.94
C SER A 95 2.77 -5.70 -5.80
N ILE A 96 1.46 -5.93 -5.87
CA ILE A 96 0.51 -5.63 -4.78
C ILE A 96 0.14 -6.90 -4.01
N GLY A 97 -0.25 -7.97 -4.71
CA GLY A 97 -0.64 -9.25 -4.10
C GLY A 97 0.54 -10.13 -3.67
N GLY A 98 1.76 -9.85 -4.13
CA GLY A 98 2.95 -10.66 -3.93
C GLY A 98 3.13 -11.76 -4.98
N GLY A 99 3.94 -12.77 -4.65
CA GLY A 99 4.18 -13.96 -5.50
C GLY A 99 5.51 -13.96 -6.25
N GLY A 100 6.08 -12.77 -6.51
CA GLY A 100 7.41 -12.61 -7.13
C GLY A 100 8.56 -12.57 -6.12
N ASP A 101 9.79 -12.47 -6.65
CA ASP A 101 11.04 -12.42 -5.88
C ASP A 101 11.38 -11.01 -5.37
N ILE A 102 10.86 -9.97 -6.02
CA ILE A 102 10.98 -8.57 -5.59
C ILE A 102 9.76 -8.20 -4.74
N ARG A 103 10.01 -7.86 -3.46
CA ARG A 103 8.93 -7.74 -2.47
C ARG A 103 8.58 -6.32 -2.03
N GLY A 104 9.42 -5.31 -2.31
CA GLY A 104 9.32 -3.99 -1.69
C GLY A 104 7.92 -3.35 -1.77
N LEU A 105 7.27 -3.42 -2.94
CA LEU A 105 5.92 -2.89 -3.14
C LEU A 105 4.82 -3.78 -2.52
N SER A 106 4.99 -5.10 -2.58
CA SER A 106 4.01 -6.03 -2.00
C SER A 106 4.05 -6.02 -0.48
N ASP A 107 5.25 -5.78 0.09
CA ASP A 107 5.44 -5.63 1.52
C ASP A 107 4.79 -4.33 2.02
N ASP A 108 4.78 -3.26 1.21
CA ASP A 108 4.05 -2.02 1.49
C ASP A 108 2.53 -2.23 1.53
N ALA A 109 1.96 -2.85 0.49
CA ALA A 109 0.55 -3.19 0.44
C ALA A 109 0.14 -4.15 1.57
N LEU A 110 0.97 -5.17 1.85
CA LEU A 110 0.76 -6.11 2.94
C LEU A 110 0.79 -5.40 4.30
N MET A 111 1.75 -4.51 4.53
CA MET A 111 1.85 -3.74 5.76
C MET A 111 0.58 -2.92 6.00
N TRP A 112 0.11 -2.18 5.00
CA TRP A 112 -1.10 -1.38 5.12
C TRP A 112 -2.34 -2.24 5.45
N VAL A 113 -2.51 -3.40 4.82
CA VAL A 113 -3.62 -4.30 5.15
C VAL A 113 -3.48 -4.88 6.57
N LEU A 114 -2.28 -5.29 6.98
CA LEU A 114 -2.03 -5.81 8.33
C LEU A 114 -2.26 -4.75 9.42
N THR A 115 -1.93 -3.49 9.16
CA THR A 115 -2.25 -2.37 10.06
C THR A 115 -3.76 -2.25 10.25
N GLY A 116 -4.54 -2.37 9.17
CA GLY A 116 -6.01 -2.40 9.24
C GLY A 116 -6.53 -3.57 10.08
N ALA A 117 -6.00 -4.77 9.87
CA ALA A 117 -6.36 -5.95 10.66
C ALA A 117 -6.08 -5.75 12.16
N LYS A 118 -4.92 -5.19 12.50
CA LYS A 118 -4.55 -4.88 13.88
C LYS A 118 -5.48 -3.83 14.50
N ARG A 119 -5.82 -2.77 13.76
CA ARG A 119 -6.81 -1.74 14.20
C ARG A 119 -8.20 -2.34 14.43
N ALA A 120 -8.60 -3.33 13.63
CA ALA A 120 -9.82 -4.10 13.81
C ALA A 120 -9.76 -5.13 14.97
N GLY A 121 -8.64 -5.19 15.71
CA GLY A 121 -8.48 -6.03 16.90
C GLY A 121 -7.93 -7.43 16.64
N LEU A 122 -7.47 -7.73 15.42
CA LEU A 122 -6.84 -9.03 15.12
C LEU A 122 -5.42 -9.09 15.69
N ARG A 123 -5.02 -10.28 16.13
CA ARG A 123 -3.65 -10.55 16.56
C ARG A 123 -2.86 -11.11 15.38
N LEU A 124 -1.71 -10.51 15.11
CA LEU A 124 -0.80 -10.93 14.04
C LEU A 124 0.35 -11.74 14.63
N ASP A 125 0.69 -12.85 13.99
CA ASP A 125 1.91 -13.59 14.32
C ASP A 125 3.11 -12.95 13.60
N THR A 126 3.93 -12.24 14.38
CA THR A 126 5.14 -11.56 13.90
C THR A 126 6.42 -12.29 14.30
N ALA A 127 6.29 -13.56 14.74
CA ALA A 127 7.42 -14.38 15.17
C ALA A 127 8.43 -14.60 14.04
N ARG A 128 9.69 -14.82 14.43
CA ARG A 128 10.79 -15.08 13.51
C ARG A 128 10.48 -16.29 12.61
N GLY A 129 10.63 -16.12 11.31
CA GLY A 129 10.32 -17.15 10.31
C GLY A 129 8.95 -16.99 9.64
N THR A 130 8.07 -16.13 10.15
CA THR A 130 6.87 -15.70 9.42
C THR A 130 7.25 -14.76 8.27
N ARG A 131 6.39 -14.67 7.25
CA ARG A 131 6.57 -13.67 6.16
C ARG A 131 6.49 -12.23 6.69
N ILE A 132 5.75 -12.01 7.79
CA ILE A 132 5.58 -10.71 8.44
C ILE A 132 6.88 -10.23 9.12
N HIS A 133 7.64 -11.14 9.74
CA HIS A 133 8.89 -10.81 10.44
C HIS A 133 10.00 -10.24 9.54
N GLY A 134 9.86 -10.40 8.22
CA GLY A 134 10.82 -9.92 7.23
C GLY A 134 10.26 -8.89 6.26
N LEU A 135 9.12 -8.26 6.58
CA LEU A 135 8.57 -7.16 5.79
C LEU A 135 9.63 -6.07 5.60
N ARG A 136 9.80 -5.60 4.36
CA ARG A 136 10.64 -4.47 3.99
C ARG A 136 9.95 -3.67 2.88
N PRO A 137 8.91 -2.89 3.22
CA PRO A 137 8.33 -1.92 2.31
C PRO A 137 9.41 -1.03 1.70
N ASP A 138 9.35 -0.86 0.39
CA ASP A 138 10.22 0.06 -0.34
C ASP A 138 9.40 0.76 -1.42
N PRO A 139 9.03 2.05 -1.24
CA PRO A 139 8.23 2.78 -2.22
C PRO A 139 8.94 2.91 -3.58
N PHE A 140 10.25 2.70 -3.64
CA PHE A 140 11.07 2.83 -4.84
C PHE A 140 11.46 1.49 -5.47
N ALA A 141 10.99 0.36 -4.93
CA ALA A 141 11.20 -0.95 -5.54
C ALA A 141 10.66 -1.00 -6.99
N PRO A 142 11.18 -1.91 -7.84
CA PRO A 142 10.69 -2.10 -9.20
C PRO A 142 9.16 -2.28 -9.29
N LEU A 143 8.53 -1.70 -10.31
CA LEU A 143 7.07 -1.78 -10.52
C LEU A 143 6.60 -3.20 -10.87
N VAL A 144 7.48 -4.02 -11.44
CA VAL A 144 7.27 -5.45 -11.70
C VAL A 144 8.01 -6.24 -10.63
N ASN A 145 7.35 -7.22 -10.03
CA ASN A 145 7.85 -7.96 -8.89
C ASN A 145 8.68 -9.21 -9.25
N GLU A 146 9.02 -9.38 -10.52
CA GLU A 146 9.79 -10.50 -11.07
C GLU A 146 11.07 -9.97 -11.72
N ALA A 147 12.22 -10.53 -11.36
CA ALA A 147 13.50 -10.18 -11.98
C ALA A 147 13.55 -10.58 -13.47
N ASP A 148 13.01 -11.76 -13.80
CA ASP A 148 12.99 -12.34 -15.15
C ASP A 148 11.55 -12.69 -15.55
N PRO A 149 10.72 -11.71 -15.96
CA PRO A 149 9.32 -11.96 -16.26
C PRO A 149 9.17 -12.82 -17.51
N GLU A 150 8.42 -13.93 -17.40
CA GLU A 150 8.10 -14.76 -18.55
C GLU A 150 7.16 -14.04 -19.52
N PHE A 151 7.28 -14.34 -20.81
CA PHE A 151 6.37 -13.81 -21.82
C PHE A 151 4.95 -14.32 -21.56
N SER A 152 4.03 -13.39 -21.32
CA SER A 152 2.60 -13.70 -21.20
C SER A 152 1.80 -13.05 -22.33
N VAL A 153 0.98 -13.86 -23.01
CA VAL A 153 0.04 -13.41 -24.04
C VAL A 153 -0.97 -12.39 -23.49
N THR A 154 -1.29 -12.44 -22.19
CA THR A 154 -2.19 -11.48 -21.55
C THR A 154 -1.58 -10.07 -21.51
N GLY A 155 -0.26 -9.95 -21.69
CA GLY A 155 0.48 -8.71 -21.81
C GLY A 155 0.36 -8.00 -23.17
N LEU A 156 -0.29 -8.58 -24.17
CA LEU A 156 -0.37 -7.99 -25.52
C LEU A 156 -1.40 -6.86 -25.62
N ILE A 157 -2.47 -6.90 -24.81
CA ILE A 157 -3.53 -5.88 -24.79
C ILE A 157 -3.38 -5.06 -23.51
N LYS A 158 -2.87 -3.84 -23.67
CA LYS A 158 -2.57 -2.95 -22.54
C LYS A 158 -3.42 -1.69 -22.55
N GLY A 159 -3.74 -1.19 -21.37
CA GLY A 159 -4.18 0.18 -21.16
C GLY A 159 -4.39 0.45 -19.69
N ASP A 160 -4.27 1.72 -19.32
CA ASP A 160 -4.40 2.15 -17.92
C ASP A 160 -5.79 1.82 -17.36
N ARG A 161 -5.84 1.68 -16.03
CA ARG A 161 -7.08 1.45 -15.28
C ARG A 161 -7.80 2.78 -15.07
N ASP A 162 -9.11 2.73 -14.84
CA ASP A 162 -9.83 3.89 -14.33
C ASP A 162 -9.51 4.05 -12.84
N GLY A 163 -8.75 5.10 -12.54
CA GLY A 163 -8.05 5.23 -11.27
C GLY A 163 -8.83 5.89 -10.14
N PRO A 164 -8.11 6.42 -9.13
CA PRO A 164 -8.72 7.11 -8.01
C PRO A 164 -9.32 8.46 -8.43
N GLN A 165 -10.37 8.88 -7.75
CA GLN A 165 -11.01 10.19 -7.90
C GLN A 165 -10.48 11.21 -6.89
N HIS A 166 -9.86 10.75 -5.79
CA HIS A 166 -9.38 11.60 -4.72
C HIS A 166 -7.99 11.21 -4.22
N LEU A 167 -7.21 12.18 -3.74
CA LEU A 167 -5.87 11.93 -3.19
C LEU A 167 -5.84 10.92 -2.03
N TRP A 168 -6.87 10.89 -1.18
CA TRP A 168 -6.93 9.98 -0.03
C TRP A 168 -7.07 8.50 -0.42
N GLN A 169 -7.40 8.24 -1.69
CA GLN A 169 -7.39 6.89 -2.28
C GLN A 169 -5.98 6.46 -2.73
N LEU A 170 -4.94 7.26 -2.54
CA LEU A 170 -3.57 6.88 -2.86
C LEU A 170 -2.84 6.34 -1.63
N SER A 171 -1.97 5.36 -1.85
CA SER A 171 -0.99 5.00 -0.83
C SER A 171 0.09 6.08 -0.70
N ASN A 172 0.72 6.15 0.47
CA ASN A 172 1.86 7.04 0.69
C ASN A 172 3.00 6.76 -0.29
N SER A 173 3.21 5.49 -0.67
CA SER A 173 4.19 5.10 -1.70
C SER A 173 3.86 5.68 -3.07
N ALA A 174 2.59 5.70 -3.49
CA ALA A 174 2.19 6.31 -4.75
C ALA A 174 2.45 7.83 -4.76
N ILE A 175 2.05 8.52 -3.69
CA ILE A 175 2.31 9.95 -3.50
C ILE A 175 3.82 10.22 -3.50
N ARG A 176 4.60 9.41 -2.79
CA ARG A 176 6.05 9.57 -2.68
C ARG A 176 6.75 9.36 -4.00
N ARG A 177 6.40 8.32 -4.77
CA ARG A 177 6.94 8.11 -6.14
C ARG A 177 6.58 9.27 -7.05
N TRP A 178 5.35 9.77 -7.02
CA TRP A 178 4.94 10.91 -7.84
C TRP A 178 5.81 12.15 -7.58
N ARG A 179 6.04 12.46 -6.31
CA ARG A 179 6.79 13.64 -5.87
C ARG A 179 8.31 13.47 -6.02
N THR A 180 8.80 12.25 -6.25
CA THR A 180 10.23 11.97 -6.39
C THR A 180 10.71 12.33 -7.81
N PRO A 181 11.83 13.09 -7.94
CA PRO A 181 12.39 13.41 -9.26
C PRO A 181 12.80 12.18 -10.06
N ALA A 182 12.70 12.27 -11.39
CA ALA A 182 13.07 11.20 -12.33
C ALA A 182 14.50 10.68 -12.11
N SER A 183 15.44 11.55 -11.75
CA SER A 183 16.84 11.18 -11.45
C SER A 183 16.98 10.19 -10.30
N ALA A 184 16.05 10.19 -9.35
CA ALA A 184 15.99 9.25 -8.23
C ALA A 184 15.14 7.99 -8.54
N LEU A 185 14.54 7.91 -9.73
CA LEU A 185 13.68 6.81 -10.19
C LEU A 185 14.23 6.10 -11.44
N GLY A 186 15.55 6.18 -11.68
CA GLY A 186 16.17 5.53 -12.84
C GLY A 186 16.03 6.29 -14.16
N GLY A 187 15.68 7.58 -14.12
CA GLY A 187 15.69 8.48 -15.27
C GLY A 187 14.32 8.89 -15.79
N GLU A 188 13.24 8.26 -15.31
CA GLU A 188 11.87 8.58 -15.71
C GLU A 188 10.99 8.96 -14.50
N ALA A 189 10.14 9.97 -14.68
CA ALA A 189 9.20 10.38 -13.64
C ALA A 189 8.03 9.39 -13.57
N TYR A 190 7.61 9.03 -12.35
CA TYR A 190 6.44 8.17 -12.16
C TYR A 190 5.14 8.93 -12.45
N ARG A 191 4.58 8.74 -13.65
CA ARG A 191 3.37 9.43 -14.16
C ARG A 191 2.42 8.46 -14.91
N PRO A 192 1.94 7.37 -14.28
CA PRO A 192 1.02 6.45 -14.94
C PRO A 192 -0.33 7.13 -15.24
N GLY A 193 -0.95 6.77 -16.37
CA GLY A 193 -2.24 7.34 -16.81
C GLY A 193 -3.38 7.04 -15.84
N THR A 194 -3.28 5.93 -15.09
CA THR A 194 -4.21 5.60 -14.00
C THR A 194 -4.37 6.75 -12.98
N LEU A 195 -3.39 7.64 -12.83
CA LEU A 195 -3.43 8.74 -11.87
C LEU A 195 -3.91 10.08 -12.47
N ASP A 196 -4.39 10.10 -13.72
CA ASP A 196 -4.74 11.34 -14.41
C ASP A 196 -5.84 12.16 -13.70
N ASN A 197 -6.81 11.50 -13.06
CA ASN A 197 -7.90 12.16 -12.34
C ASN A 197 -7.42 13.01 -11.15
N VAL A 198 -6.35 12.58 -10.47
CA VAL A 198 -5.77 13.24 -9.28
C VAL A 198 -4.46 13.97 -9.57
N LYS A 199 -4.03 14.01 -10.84
CA LYS A 199 -2.75 14.59 -11.28
C LYS A 199 -2.58 16.05 -10.88
N GLN A 200 -3.64 16.86 -10.94
CA GLN A 200 -3.55 18.27 -10.57
C GLN A 200 -3.24 18.44 -9.09
N GLU A 201 -3.94 17.70 -8.23
CA GLU A 201 -3.72 17.71 -6.78
C GLU A 201 -2.33 17.16 -6.44
N LEU A 202 -1.92 16.06 -7.08
CA LEU A 202 -0.57 15.48 -6.90
C LEU A 202 0.54 16.46 -7.29
N ASN A 203 0.37 17.24 -8.37
CA ASN A 203 1.34 18.26 -8.76
C ASN A 203 1.40 19.42 -7.77
N ALA A 204 0.27 19.79 -7.14
CA ALA A 204 0.21 20.86 -6.16
C ALA A 204 1.02 20.55 -4.88
N LEU A 205 1.26 19.26 -4.57
CA LEU A 205 2.11 18.84 -3.45
C LEU A 205 3.60 19.18 -3.63
N GLY A 206 4.03 19.50 -4.86
CA GLY A 206 5.42 19.80 -5.19
C GLY A 206 6.38 18.61 -5.04
N PRO A 207 7.66 18.77 -5.40
CA PRO A 207 8.66 17.71 -5.25
C PRO A 207 8.85 17.36 -3.77
N TRP A 208 9.10 16.07 -3.51
CA TRP A 208 9.47 15.61 -2.18
C TRP A 208 10.93 15.96 -1.96
N SER A 209 11.22 16.60 -0.83
CA SER A 209 12.56 16.88 -0.35
C SER A 209 12.62 16.53 1.12
N PHE A 210 13.67 15.82 1.51
CA PHE A 210 13.92 15.47 2.88
C PHE A 210 15.42 15.39 3.11
N GLU A 211 15.90 16.11 4.11
CA GLU A 211 17.29 16.04 4.55
C GLU A 211 17.32 15.32 5.90
N PRO A 212 17.92 14.12 5.97
CA PRO A 212 18.00 13.37 7.21
C PRO A 212 18.83 14.13 8.25
N PRO A 213 18.38 14.26 9.52
CA PRO A 213 19.25 14.78 10.59
C PRO A 213 20.53 13.95 10.68
N THR A 214 21.65 14.67 10.83
CA THR A 214 22.99 14.10 10.99
C THR A 214 23.41 13.98 12.45
N ASP A 215 22.85 14.83 13.33
CA ASP A 215 23.10 14.81 14.77
C ASP A 215 22.14 13.83 15.45
N LEU A 216 22.60 12.60 15.67
CA LEU A 216 21.82 11.49 16.19
C LEU A 216 22.35 11.03 17.54
N VAL A 217 21.44 10.81 18.49
CA VAL A 217 21.73 10.07 19.72
C VAL A 217 22.13 8.65 19.37
N THR A 218 21.34 8.00 18.51
CA THR A 218 21.57 6.64 18.04
C THR A 218 20.68 6.31 16.84
N GLU A 219 20.91 5.15 16.27
CA GLU A 219 20.03 4.51 15.30
C GLU A 219 19.74 3.08 15.77
N GLU A 220 18.46 2.75 15.92
CA GLU A 220 18.04 1.47 16.47
C GLU A 220 17.11 0.72 15.52
N LYS A 221 17.18 -0.62 15.56
CA LYS A 221 16.23 -1.46 14.82
C LYS A 221 14.97 -1.67 15.64
N VAL A 222 13.82 -1.46 15.02
CA VAL A 222 12.50 -1.78 15.58
C VAL A 222 12.45 -3.26 15.94
N GLY A 223 12.04 -3.56 17.17
CA GLY A 223 11.75 -4.88 17.67
C GLY A 223 10.25 -5.21 17.61
N ILE A 224 9.91 -6.43 18.03
CA ILE A 224 8.51 -6.85 18.11
C ILE A 224 7.80 -6.05 19.21
N GLY A 225 6.73 -5.37 18.84
CA GLY A 225 5.88 -4.60 19.76
C GLY A 225 6.42 -3.21 20.08
N ASP A 226 7.49 -2.76 19.43
CA ASP A 226 7.96 -1.38 19.54
C ASP A 226 6.99 -0.40 18.86
N SER A 227 7.06 0.86 19.30
CA SER A 227 6.35 2.00 18.72
C SER A 227 7.26 3.23 18.81
N LEU A 228 7.00 4.25 17.99
CA LEU A 228 7.75 5.51 18.08
C LEU A 228 7.65 6.14 19.48
N SER A 229 6.49 6.03 20.13
CA SER A 229 6.30 6.48 21.52
C SER A 229 7.15 5.70 22.53
N LYS A 230 7.40 4.41 22.30
CA LYS A 230 8.32 3.63 23.15
C LYS A 230 9.77 4.07 22.96
N PHE A 231 10.19 4.36 21.73
CA PHE A 231 11.51 4.94 21.48
C PHE A 231 11.64 6.33 22.12
N ALA A 232 10.63 7.19 21.97
CA ALA A 232 10.62 8.52 22.58
C ALA A 232 10.72 8.45 24.10
N HIS A 233 9.93 7.59 24.74
CA HIS A 233 10.02 7.39 26.18
C HIS A 233 11.40 6.86 26.60
N LYS A 234 11.96 5.90 25.86
CA LYS A 234 13.28 5.31 26.14
C LYS A 234 14.42 6.34 26.05
N HIS A 235 14.42 7.21 25.04
CA HIS A 235 15.54 8.11 24.74
C HIS A 235 15.36 9.53 25.28
N TYR A 236 14.12 10.00 25.38
CA TYR A 236 13.79 11.36 25.83
C TYR A 236 13.09 11.40 27.18
N GLY A 237 12.70 10.24 27.73
CA GLY A 237 11.93 10.15 28.97
C GLY A 237 10.43 10.44 28.80
N ASP A 238 10.00 10.84 27.60
CA ASP A 238 8.64 11.28 27.31
C ASP A 238 8.12 10.64 26.01
N ALA A 239 7.00 9.94 26.11
CA ALA A 239 6.37 9.24 25.00
C ALA A 239 5.71 10.19 23.98
N GLU A 240 5.33 11.40 24.41
CA GLU A 240 4.68 12.41 23.56
C GLU A 240 5.65 13.04 22.55
N LEU A 241 6.96 12.83 22.72
CA LEU A 241 8.01 13.32 21.83
C LEU A 241 8.28 12.40 20.63
N TRP A 242 7.42 11.40 20.40
CA TRP A 242 7.49 10.55 19.21
C TRP A 242 7.45 11.31 17.88
N PRO A 243 6.78 12.47 17.72
CA PRO A 243 6.79 13.21 16.46
C PRO A 243 8.18 13.67 16.06
N GLU A 244 9.07 13.98 17.01
CA GLU A 244 10.47 14.35 16.71
C GLU A 244 11.20 13.17 16.02
N ILE A 245 10.93 11.94 16.45
CA ILE A 245 11.49 10.73 15.84
C ILE A 245 10.86 10.47 14.48
N TYR A 246 9.54 10.64 14.35
CA TYR A 246 8.86 10.46 13.06
C TYR A 246 9.39 11.44 12.01
N GLU A 247 9.50 12.72 12.35
CA GLU A 247 10.04 13.76 11.46
C GLU A 247 11.48 13.46 11.06
N ALA A 248 12.30 12.93 11.97
CA ALA A 248 13.65 12.50 11.63
C ALA A 248 13.70 11.33 10.64
N ASN A 249 12.62 10.60 10.40
CA ASN A 249 12.58 9.37 9.60
C ASN A 249 11.55 9.42 8.45
N ARG A 250 11.12 10.59 7.97
CA ARG A 250 10.13 10.72 6.88
C ARG A 250 10.58 10.09 5.54
N ASP A 251 11.87 9.78 5.40
CA ASP A 251 12.42 9.00 4.29
C ASP A 251 12.22 7.48 4.43
N ARG A 252 11.85 6.99 5.60
CA ARG A 252 11.77 5.55 5.91
C ARG A 252 10.42 5.13 6.46
N ILE A 253 9.78 6.02 7.22
CA ILE A 253 8.48 5.84 7.83
C ILE A 253 7.49 6.70 7.04
N LEU A 254 6.55 6.04 6.39
CA LEU A 254 5.52 6.70 5.58
C LEU A 254 4.32 7.14 6.43
N ASP A 255 4.05 6.39 7.50
CA ASP A 255 2.96 6.58 8.47
C ASP A 255 3.50 6.17 9.85
N GLU A 256 3.21 6.95 10.88
CA GLU A 256 3.73 6.76 12.24
C GLU A 256 3.37 5.41 12.88
N ASP A 257 2.26 4.79 12.46
CA ASP A 257 1.82 3.48 12.92
C ASP A 257 2.44 2.33 12.11
N GLU A 258 3.10 2.65 10.99
CA GLU A 258 3.65 1.72 10.02
C GLU A 258 5.15 1.45 10.25
N ILE A 259 5.54 1.21 11.51
CA ILE A 259 6.88 0.68 11.84
C ILE A 259 6.83 -0.84 12.01
N PHE A 260 7.87 -1.53 11.53
CA PHE A 260 7.93 -2.99 11.53
C PHE A 260 9.28 -3.51 12.04
N PRO A 261 9.33 -4.74 12.61
CA PRO A 261 10.56 -5.31 13.10
C PRO A 261 11.68 -5.32 12.05
N GLY A 262 12.85 -4.77 12.42
CA GLY A 262 14.02 -4.68 11.56
C GLY A 262 14.19 -3.34 10.83
N LEU A 263 13.16 -2.48 10.80
CA LEU A 263 13.27 -1.10 10.32
C LEU A 263 14.29 -0.33 11.17
N SER A 264 15.16 0.45 10.53
CA SER A 264 16.18 1.27 11.20
C SER A 264 15.65 2.68 11.46
N VAL A 265 15.47 3.03 12.73
CA VAL A 265 14.90 4.31 13.19
C VAL A 265 16.00 5.19 13.75
N ARG A 266 16.13 6.39 13.19
CA ARG A 266 17.07 7.42 13.64
C ARG A 266 16.48 8.18 14.83
N ILE A 267 17.23 8.28 15.92
CA ILE A 267 16.86 9.01 17.13
C ILE A 267 17.69 10.30 17.17
N PRO A 268 17.13 11.47 16.79
CA PRO A 268 17.89 12.72 16.77
C PRO A 268 18.23 13.22 18.18
N HIS A 269 19.28 14.04 18.29
CA HIS A 269 19.41 14.90 19.46
C HIS A 269 18.29 15.94 19.48
N ARG A 270 17.73 16.21 20.66
CA ARG A 270 16.73 17.28 20.80
C ARG A 270 17.42 18.61 20.65
N SER A 271 16.89 19.47 19.77
CA SER A 271 17.33 20.86 19.73
C SER A 271 16.93 21.54 21.04
N PRO A 272 17.82 22.32 21.68
CA PRO A 272 17.45 23.07 22.87
C PRO A 272 16.32 24.05 22.51
N SER A 273 15.22 23.98 23.26
CA SER A 273 14.09 24.91 23.21
C SER A 273 14.46 26.32 23.67
#